data_AF-A0AAU5VF25-F1
#
_entry.id   AF-A0AAU5VF25-F1
#
_cell.length_a   1.000
_cell.length_b   1.000
_cell.length_c   1.000
_cell.angle_alpha   90.00
_cell.angle_beta   90.00
_cell.angle_gamma   90.00
#
_symmetry.space_group_name_H-M   'P 1'
#
loop_
_entity.id
_entity.type
_entity.pdbx_description
1 polymer ?
#
loop_
_entity_poly.entity_id
_entity_poly.type
_entity_poly.pdbx_seq_one_letter_code
_entity_poly.pdbx_strand_id
1 'polypeptide(L)'
;MHHALIVARMAPDSAPAISDVFAASDRGELPHLIGVSRRSLFQFGDVYLHLIESERDPGPAIAKVAGHPEFRSVSEELSAYVSAYDPQTWRSPKDAMARCFYRWERDTAS
;
A
#
# COMPACT_ATOMS: atom_id res chain seq x y z
N MET A 1 -3.24 15.16 -7.16
CA MET A 1 -3.33 13.73 -6.76
C MET A 1 -2.00 13.29 -6.16
N HIS A 2 -1.98 12.64 -5.02
CA HIS A 2 -0.76 12.15 -4.37
C HIS A 2 -0.55 10.67 -4.64
N HIS A 3 0.72 10.25 -4.70
CA HIS A 3 1.12 8.87 -4.91
C HIS A 3 1.99 8.38 -3.76
N ALA A 4 1.67 7.22 -3.23
CA ALA A 4 2.59 6.42 -2.44
C ALA A 4 2.80 5.07 -3.10
N LEU A 5 4.03 4.58 -3.08
CA LEU A 5 4.39 3.27 -3.57
C LEU A 5 5.04 2.50 -2.41
N ILE A 6 4.42 1.41 -2.01
CA ILE A 6 4.96 0.48 -1.02
C ILE A 6 5.65 -0.66 -1.77
N VAL A 7 6.86 -1.02 -1.33
CA VAL A 7 7.67 -2.11 -1.88
C VAL A 7 7.91 -3.14 -0.79
N ALA A 8 7.55 -4.39 -1.07
CA ALA A 8 7.72 -5.52 -0.16
C ALA A 8 8.08 -6.78 -0.96
N ARG A 9 8.24 -7.91 -0.27
CA ARG A 9 8.26 -9.23 -0.89
C ARG A 9 6.93 -9.93 -0.67
N MET A 10 6.52 -10.77 -1.62
CA MET A 10 5.35 -11.63 -1.48
C MET A 10 5.68 -13.09 -1.75
N ALA A 11 4.96 -13.99 -1.08
CA ALA A 11 5.04 -15.42 -1.30
C ALA A 11 4.58 -15.78 -2.73
N PRO A 12 5.12 -16.85 -3.35
CA PRO A 12 4.63 -17.37 -4.62
C PRO A 12 3.13 -17.66 -4.57
N ASP A 13 2.44 -17.43 -5.69
CA ASP A 13 1.01 -17.72 -5.88
C ASP A 13 0.04 -17.07 -4.86
N SER A 14 0.51 -16.10 -4.06
CA SER A 14 -0.30 -15.43 -3.03
C SER A 14 -1.15 -14.27 -3.54
N ALA A 15 -1.02 -13.90 -4.82
CA ALA A 15 -1.72 -12.75 -5.40
C ALA A 15 -3.26 -12.80 -5.25
N PRO A 16 -3.95 -13.95 -5.44
CA PRO A 16 -5.39 -14.03 -5.21
C PRO A 16 -5.76 -13.76 -3.75
N ALA A 17 -5.05 -14.37 -2.80
CA ALA A 17 -5.32 -14.19 -1.36
C ALA A 17 -5.11 -12.73 -0.92
N ILE A 18 -4.01 -12.09 -1.36
CA ILE A 18 -3.76 -10.67 -1.10
C ILE A 18 -4.88 -9.80 -1.70
N SER A 19 -5.36 -10.13 -2.89
CA SER A 19 -6.45 -9.41 -3.55
C SER A 19 -7.75 -9.50 -2.77
N ASP A 20 -8.09 -10.67 -2.22
CA ASP A 20 -9.28 -10.87 -1.40
C ASP A 20 -9.25 -10.05 -0.11
N VAL A 21 -8.09 -10.01 0.57
CA VAL A 21 -7.89 -9.18 1.78
C VAL A 21 -8.15 -7.70 1.47
N PHE A 22 -7.57 -7.18 0.39
CA PHE A 22 -7.80 -5.78 0.01
C PHE A 22 -9.22 -5.53 -0.49
N ALA A 23 -9.83 -6.46 -1.22
CA ALA A 23 -11.23 -6.34 -1.65
C ALA A 23 -12.19 -6.26 -0.46
N ALA A 24 -11.90 -6.98 0.63
CA ALA A 24 -12.65 -6.88 1.88
C ALA A 24 -12.42 -5.53 2.57
N SER A 25 -11.15 -5.13 2.73
CA SER A 25 -10.79 -3.84 3.33
C SER A 25 -11.37 -2.64 2.57
N ASP A 26 -11.38 -2.70 1.24
CA ASP A 26 -11.83 -1.61 0.37
C ASP A 26 -13.36 -1.38 0.43
N ARG A 27 -14.12 -2.33 1.01
CA ARG A 27 -15.55 -2.16 1.34
C ARG A 27 -15.79 -1.52 2.72
N GLY A 28 -14.75 -1.44 3.56
CA GLY A 28 -14.81 -0.82 4.88
C GLY A 28 -14.53 0.67 4.86
N GLU A 29 -14.34 1.26 6.04
CA GLU A 29 -14.09 2.70 6.19
C GLU A 29 -12.62 3.10 5.98
N LEU A 30 -11.70 2.14 6.03
CA LEU A 30 -10.26 2.40 6.04
C LEU A 30 -9.76 3.20 4.81
N PRO A 31 -10.19 2.90 3.56
CA PRO A 31 -9.78 3.70 2.41
C PRO A 31 -10.19 5.17 2.52
N HIS A 32 -11.39 5.43 3.08
CA HIS A 32 -11.92 6.77 3.26
C HIS A 32 -11.16 7.57 4.33
N LEU A 33 -10.76 6.91 5.43
CA LEU A 33 -9.93 7.51 6.48
C LEU A 33 -8.56 7.96 5.94
N ILE A 34 -7.97 7.14 5.06
CA ILE A 34 -6.68 7.43 4.42
C ILE A 34 -6.84 8.45 3.27
N GLY A 35 -8.01 8.49 2.63
CA GLY A 35 -8.29 9.30 1.44
C GLY A 35 -7.81 8.64 0.14
N VAL A 36 -7.80 7.30 0.10
CA VAL A 36 -7.45 6.51 -1.09
C VAL A 36 -8.54 6.70 -2.14
N SER A 37 -8.15 7.18 -3.32
CA SER A 37 -9.03 7.23 -4.49
C SER A 37 -8.79 6.05 -5.43
N ARG A 38 -7.59 5.47 -5.42
CA ARG A 38 -7.26 4.27 -6.21
C ARG A 38 -6.16 3.44 -5.56
N ARG A 39 -6.30 2.12 -5.67
CA ARG A 39 -5.30 1.11 -5.31
C ARG A 39 -4.92 0.32 -6.55
N SER A 40 -3.63 0.02 -6.70
CA SER A 40 -3.17 -0.93 -7.70
C SER A 40 -2.04 -1.77 -7.11
N LEU A 41 -2.17 -3.08 -7.21
CA LEU A 41 -1.21 -4.06 -6.72
C LEU A 41 -0.52 -4.69 -7.92
N PHE A 42 0.81 -4.77 -7.86
CA PHE A 42 1.64 -5.35 -8.90
C PHE A 42 2.60 -6.36 -8.29
N GLN A 43 2.98 -7.33 -9.11
CA GLN A 43 3.99 -8.32 -8.78
C GLN A 43 5.10 -8.29 -9.84
N PHE A 44 6.35 -8.33 -9.40
CA PHE A 44 7.51 -8.54 -10.26
C PHE A 44 8.44 -9.59 -9.63
N GLY A 45 8.33 -10.84 -10.08
CA GLY A 45 8.96 -11.97 -9.39
C GLY A 45 8.39 -12.13 -7.98
N ASP A 46 9.24 -12.06 -6.97
CA ASP A 46 8.84 -12.06 -5.55
C ASP A 46 8.60 -10.65 -4.99
N VAL A 47 8.72 -9.59 -5.80
CA VAL A 47 8.51 -8.21 -5.38
C VAL A 47 7.04 -7.84 -5.47
N TYR A 48 6.48 -7.39 -4.35
CA TYR A 48 5.17 -6.80 -4.24
C TYR A 48 5.28 -5.27 -4.34
N LEU A 49 4.49 -4.67 -5.23
CA LEU A 49 4.38 -3.23 -5.36
C LEU A 49 2.93 -2.79 -5.17
N HIS A 50 2.72 -1.83 -4.29
CA HIS A 50 1.40 -1.33 -3.96
C HIS A 50 1.35 0.17 -4.14
N LEU A 51 0.74 0.56 -5.26
CA LEU A 51 0.48 1.95 -5.61
C LEU A 51 -0.83 2.40 -4.97
N ILE A 52 -0.73 3.46 -4.19
CA ILE A 52 -1.86 4.16 -3.58
C ILE A 52 -1.94 5.54 -4.22
N GLU A 53 -3.07 5.85 -4.82
CA GLU A 53 -3.42 7.18 -5.29
C GLU A 53 -4.46 7.78 -4.37
N SER A 54 -4.30 9.07 -4.05
CA SER A 54 -5.10 9.75 -3.03
C SER A 54 -5.23 11.25 -3.31
N GLU A 55 -6.26 11.87 -2.74
CA GLU A 55 -6.48 13.32 -2.87
C GLU A 55 -5.54 14.13 -1.97
N ARG A 56 -5.08 13.53 -0.87
CA ARG A 56 -4.20 14.12 0.14
C ARG A 56 -2.93 13.27 0.26
N ASP A 57 -1.86 13.81 0.83
CA ASP A 57 -0.62 13.03 1.05
C ASP A 57 -0.91 11.76 1.89
N PRO A 58 -0.76 10.56 1.31
CA PRO A 58 -1.15 9.32 1.97
C PRO A 58 -0.14 8.92 3.05
N GLY A 59 1.12 9.39 3.01
CA GLY A 59 2.15 8.99 3.98
C GLY A 59 1.76 9.33 5.43
N PRO A 60 1.50 10.60 5.74
CA PRO A 60 1.03 11.01 7.07
C PRO A 60 -0.33 10.41 7.45
N ALA A 61 -1.21 10.17 6.48
CA ALA A 61 -2.53 9.57 6.73
C ALA A 61 -2.41 8.10 7.15
N ILE A 62 -1.60 7.31 6.43
CA ILE A 62 -1.27 5.92 6.76
C ILE A 62 -0.66 5.83 8.17
N ALA A 63 0.29 6.72 8.50
CA ALA A 63 0.90 6.74 9.83
C ALA A 63 -0.12 7.00 10.96
N LYS A 64 -1.14 7.84 10.73
CA LYS A 64 -2.20 8.11 11.71
C LYS A 64 -3.15 6.94 11.91
N VAL A 65 -3.44 6.17 10.85
CA VAL A 65 -4.34 5.02 10.92
C VAL A 65 -3.63 3.71 11.24
N ALA A 66 -2.30 3.70 11.40
CA ALA A 66 -1.55 2.49 11.75
C ALA A 66 -2.02 1.84 13.07
N GLY A 67 -2.63 2.62 13.97
CA GLY A 67 -3.25 2.13 15.21
C GLY A 67 -4.73 1.75 15.09
N HIS A 68 -5.34 1.86 13.91
CA HIS A 68 -6.76 1.55 13.69
C HIS A 68 -6.98 0.03 13.67
N PRO A 69 -8.06 -0.51 14.28
CA PRO A 69 -8.35 -1.95 14.27
C PRO A 69 -8.37 -2.56 12.86
N GLU A 70 -9.08 -1.92 11.92
CA GLU A 70 -9.12 -2.37 10.51
C GLU A 70 -7.73 -2.42 9.87
N PHE A 71 -6.87 -1.44 10.14
CA PHE A 71 -5.52 -1.43 9.60
C PHE A 71 -4.68 -2.59 10.17
N ARG A 72 -4.84 -2.87 11.47
CA ARG A 72 -4.18 -4.02 12.10
C ARG A 72 -4.67 -5.34 11.54
N SER A 73 -5.99 -5.53 11.37
CA SER A 73 -6.56 -6.75 10.79
C SER A 73 -5.99 -7.02 9.40
N VAL A 74 -6.01 -6.01 8.52
CA VAL A 74 -5.42 -6.12 7.17
C VAL A 74 -3.92 -6.45 7.24
N SER A 75 -3.18 -5.80 8.14
CA SER A 75 -1.74 -6.06 8.29
C SER A 75 -1.46 -7.47 8.80
N GLU A 76 -2.27 -7.99 9.73
CA GLU A 76 -2.18 -9.34 10.27
C GLU A 76 -2.49 -10.39 9.19
N GLU A 77 -3.58 -10.20 8.43
CA GLU A 77 -3.95 -11.09 7.32
C GLU A 77 -2.88 -11.11 6.21
N LEU A 78 -2.32 -9.94 5.87
CA LEU A 78 -1.26 -9.84 4.86
C LEU A 78 0.07 -10.42 5.34
N SER A 79 0.32 -10.50 6.65
CA SER A 79 1.62 -10.97 7.19
C SER A 79 1.95 -12.42 6.81
N ALA A 80 0.94 -13.23 6.48
CA ALA A 80 1.13 -14.59 5.96
C ALA A 80 1.70 -14.63 4.54
N TYR A 81 1.55 -13.54 3.78
CA TYR A 81 1.87 -13.48 2.36
C TYR A 81 2.95 -12.45 2.03
N VAL A 82 3.05 -11.38 2.80
CA VAL A 82 3.91 -10.23 2.54
C VAL A 82 4.94 -10.08 3.64
N SER A 83 6.19 -9.87 3.24
CA SER A 83 7.32 -9.62 4.14
C SER A 83 8.10 -8.38 3.72
N ALA A 84 8.87 -7.79 4.64
CA ALA A 84 9.68 -6.62 4.34
C ALA A 84 10.65 -6.90 3.17
N TYR A 85 10.80 -5.92 2.27
CA TYR A 85 11.72 -6.04 1.13
C TYR A 85 13.17 -6.28 1.57
N ASP A 86 13.59 -5.52 2.59
CA ASP A 86 14.85 -5.68 3.31
C ASP A 86 14.56 -5.86 4.82
N PRO A 87 14.49 -7.12 5.29
CA PRO A 87 14.20 -7.41 6.71
C PRO A 87 15.28 -6.91 7.68
N GLN A 88 16.52 -6.68 7.22
CA GLN A 88 17.62 -6.27 8.10
C GLN A 88 17.52 -4.80 8.48
N THR A 89 16.96 -3.97 7.59
CA THR A 89 16.85 -2.53 7.79
C THR A 89 15.44 -2.08 8.17
N TRP A 90 14.45 -2.98 8.09
CA TRP A 90 13.06 -2.69 8.41
C TRP A 90 12.83 -2.40 9.90
N ARG A 91 12.22 -1.24 10.20
CA ARG A 91 11.87 -0.80 11.55
C ARG A 91 10.41 -0.38 11.66
N SER A 92 9.82 0.06 10.55
CA SER A 92 8.46 0.55 10.49
C SER A 92 7.89 0.47 9.07
N PRO A 93 6.55 0.58 8.88
CA PRO A 93 5.95 0.65 7.54
C PRO A 93 6.54 1.74 6.63
N LYS A 94 7.10 2.81 7.22
CA LYS A 94 7.78 3.88 6.47
C LYS A 94 8.97 3.38 5.66
N ASP A 95 9.66 2.34 6.12
CA ASP A 95 10.85 1.78 5.45
C ASP A 95 10.50 1.01 4.18
N ALA A 96 9.22 0.65 4.01
CA ALA A 96 8.71 0.04 2.78
C ALA A 96 8.26 1.09 1.73
N MET A 97 8.24 2.38 2.07
CA MET A 97 7.78 3.43 1.16
C MET A 97 8.89 3.85 0.18
N ALA A 98 8.63 3.73 -1.12
CA ALA A 98 9.52 4.26 -2.14
C ALA A 98 9.47 5.79 -2.19
N ARG A 99 10.58 6.41 -2.59
CA ARG A 99 10.71 7.85 -2.79
C ARG A 99 10.43 8.21 -4.25
N CYS A 100 9.34 8.91 -4.50
CA CYS A 100 9.12 9.59 -5.78
C CYS A 100 10.10 10.77 -5.91
N PHE A 101 11.15 10.62 -6.74
CA PHE A 101 12.14 11.67 -6.96
C PHE A 101 11.86 12.54 -8.20
N TYR A 102 10.97 12.08 -9.08
CA TYR A 102 10.56 12.78 -10.29
C TYR A 102 9.11 12.44 -10.61
N ARG A 103 8.33 13.43 -11.03
CA ARG A 103 6.97 13.26 -11.52
C ARG A 103 6.73 14.21 -12.68
N TRP A 104 6.04 13.71 -13.68
CA TRP A 104 5.56 14.48 -14.81
C TRP A 104 4.12 14.07 -15.12
N GLU A 105 3.28 15.05 -15.42
CA GLU A 105 1.90 14.86 -15.86
C GLU A 105 1.68 15.69 -17.12
N ARG A 106 1.04 15.09 -18.12
CA ARG A 106 0.58 15.85 -19.28
C ARG A 106 -0.62 16.66 -18.86
N ASP A 107 -0.66 17.96 -19.18
CA ASP A 107 -1.90 18.73 -19.10
C ASP A 107 -2.96 18.04 -19.96
N THR A 108 -4.01 17.58 -19.30
CA THR A 108 -5.24 17.21 -20.01
C THR A 108 -5.98 18.50 -20.26
N ALA A 109 -5.63 19.18 -21.37
CA ALA A 109 -6.42 20.29 -21.86
C ALA A 109 -7.89 19.83 -21.96
N SER A 110 -8.75 20.51 -21.20
CA SER A 110 -10.21 20.29 -21.16
C SER A 110 -10.88 20.77 -22.44
#